data_AF-H3SAM1-F1
#
_entry.id   AF-H3SAM1-F1
#
_cell.length_a   1.000
_cell.length_b   1.000
_cell.length_c   1.000
_cell.angle_alpha   90.00
_cell.angle_beta   90.00
_cell.angle_gamma   90.00
#
_symmetry.space_group_name_H-M   'P 1'
#
loop_
_entity.id
_entity.type
_entity.pdbx_description
1 polymer ?
#
loop_
_entity_poly.entity_id
_entity_poly.type
_entity_poly.pdbx_seq_one_letter_code
_entity_poly.pdbx_strand_id
1 'polypeptide(L)'
;MLTKAKELLPLMKRIIEYSGSIDILEARQEDRPEGNLEELAQLKQEYADLLEAVNREELSIIRAVADIGMSERGHRLTGEGQGPTYRESTFEIEIRSTPEELLANYHQYLVYHTKEQEIRYFFARCVGLNLSEGIHILELEHPEMTLP
;
A
#
# COMPACT_ATOMS: atom_id res chain seq x y z
N MET A 1 -4.03 -17.67 -2.50
CA MET A 1 -3.57 -16.26 -2.42
C MET A 1 -3.37 -15.81 -0.98
N LEU A 2 -4.33 -16.01 -0.07
CA LEU A 2 -4.18 -15.57 1.33
C LEU A 2 -2.92 -16.11 2.03
N THR A 3 -2.59 -17.40 1.87
CA THR A 3 -1.34 -17.98 2.37
C THR A 3 -0.11 -17.22 1.87
N LYS A 4 -0.06 -16.93 0.57
CA LYS A 4 1.04 -16.18 -0.05
C LYS A 4 1.08 -14.73 0.44
N ALA A 5 -0.07 -14.09 0.66
CA ALA A 5 -0.14 -12.77 1.28
C ALA A 5 0.44 -12.79 2.71
N LYS A 6 0.11 -13.80 3.53
CA LYS A 6 0.72 -13.99 4.86
C LYS A 6 2.24 -14.17 4.78
N GLU A 7 2.75 -14.95 3.82
CA GLU A 7 4.20 -15.12 3.58
C GLU A 7 4.89 -13.80 3.18
N LEU A 8 4.18 -12.92 2.45
CA LEU A 8 4.70 -11.63 1.99
C LEU A 8 4.61 -10.52 3.06
N LEU A 9 4.01 -10.78 4.23
CA LEU A 9 3.85 -9.79 5.30
C LEU A 9 5.15 -9.06 5.68
N PRO A 10 6.30 -9.72 5.85
CA PRO A 10 7.56 -9.03 6.16
C PRO A 10 7.98 -8.03 5.06
N LEU A 11 7.75 -8.38 3.79
CA LEU A 11 8.03 -7.50 2.66
C LEU A 11 7.06 -6.31 2.63
N MET A 12 5.78 -6.54 2.92
CA MET A 12 4.78 -5.47 3.02
C MET A 12 5.15 -4.45 4.11
N LYS A 13 5.62 -4.92 5.27
CA LYS A 13 6.12 -4.04 6.34
C LYS A 13 7.30 -3.19 5.90
N ARG A 14 8.28 -3.78 5.19
CA ARG A 14 9.40 -3.02 4.61
C ARG A 14 8.93 -1.98 3.60
N ILE A 15 7.95 -2.31 2.75
CA ILE A 15 7.35 -1.36 1.81
C ILE A 15 6.70 -0.17 2.55
N ILE A 16 5.99 -0.43 3.66
CA ILE A 16 5.39 0.62 4.50
C ILE A 16 6.49 1.53 5.07
N GLU A 17 7.57 0.96 5.59
CA GLU A 17 8.71 1.73 6.14
C GLU A 17 9.38 2.63 5.10
N TYR A 18 9.68 2.10 3.91
CA TYR A 18 10.29 2.87 2.82
C TYR A 18 9.35 3.98 2.33
N SER A 19 8.10 3.64 2.00
CA SER A 19 7.12 4.61 1.49
C SER A 19 6.84 5.72 2.50
N GLY A 20 6.65 5.40 3.78
CA GLY A 20 6.46 6.40 4.84
C GLY A 20 7.68 7.30 5.05
N SER A 21 8.90 6.74 4.97
CA SER A 21 10.13 7.52 5.09
C SER A 21 10.31 8.49 3.90
N ILE A 22 9.97 8.04 2.68
CA ILE A 22 9.94 8.87 1.48
C ILE A 22 8.91 9.99 1.62
N ASP A 23 7.66 9.68 2.01
CA ASP A 23 6.59 10.66 2.19
C ASP A 23 6.99 11.76 3.21
N ILE A 24 7.64 11.39 4.31
CA ILE A 24 8.14 12.33 5.33
C ILE A 24 9.24 13.24 4.77
N LEU A 25 10.18 12.69 4.00
CA LEU A 25 11.27 13.46 3.42
C LEU A 25 10.77 14.40 2.31
N GLU A 26 9.82 13.95 1.49
CA GLU A 26 9.19 14.79 0.44
C GLU A 26 8.41 15.96 1.05
N ALA A 27 7.61 15.72 2.09
CA ALA A 27 6.89 16.79 2.79
C ALA A 27 7.84 17.83 3.39
N ARG A 28 8.99 17.40 3.93
CA ARG A 28 10.02 18.32 4.45
C ARG A 28 10.68 19.15 3.35
N GLN A 29 10.83 18.62 2.14
CA GLN A 29 11.36 19.40 1.01
C GLN A 29 10.38 20.46 0.51
N GLU A 30 9.08 20.18 0.54
CA GLU A 30 8.04 21.18 0.24
C GLU A 30 8.13 22.38 1.21
N ASP A 31 8.42 22.14 2.50
CA ASP A 31 8.56 23.17 3.54
C ASP A 31 9.95 23.83 3.60
N ARG A 32 11.02 23.09 3.27
CA ARG A 32 12.43 23.56 3.28
C ARG A 32 13.25 22.85 2.19
N PRO A 33 13.39 23.44 0.99
CA PRO A 33 13.99 22.78 -0.17
C PRO A 33 15.50 22.50 -0.05
N GLU A 34 16.17 22.98 1.00
CA GLU A 34 17.61 22.77 1.24
C GLU A 34 17.92 21.45 1.98
N GLY A 35 16.89 20.70 2.41
CA GLY A 35 17.06 19.45 3.17
C GLY A 35 17.29 18.19 2.31
N ASN A 36 18.44 17.53 2.51
CA ASN A 36 18.71 16.11 2.26
C ASN A 36 18.20 15.50 0.92
N LEU A 37 18.42 16.19 -0.20
CA LEU A 37 18.18 15.65 -1.55
C LEU A 37 18.92 14.33 -1.81
N GLU A 38 20.16 14.21 -1.30
CA GLU A 38 20.99 13.01 -1.43
C GLU A 38 20.41 11.83 -0.64
N GLU A 39 19.91 12.08 0.58
CA GLU A 39 19.24 11.05 1.40
C GLU A 39 17.95 10.56 0.72
N LEU A 40 17.13 11.48 0.20
CA LEU A 40 15.90 11.12 -0.51
C LEU A 40 16.21 10.32 -1.79
N ALA A 41 17.22 10.72 -2.56
CA ALA A 41 17.63 10.01 -3.76
C ALA A 41 18.14 8.59 -3.44
N GLN A 42 18.97 8.46 -2.40
CA GLN A 42 19.47 7.17 -1.92
C GLN A 42 18.32 6.25 -1.47
N LEU A 43 17.39 6.79 -0.66
CA LEU A 43 16.24 6.03 -0.16
C LEU A 43 15.31 5.58 -1.30
N LYS A 44 15.05 6.44 -2.29
CA LYS A 44 14.27 6.08 -3.48
C LYS A 44 14.94 4.99 -4.30
N GLN A 45 16.27 5.02 -4.43
CA GLN A 45 17.02 3.98 -5.13
C GLN A 45 16.97 2.65 -4.38
N GLU A 46 17.18 2.63 -3.07
CA GLU A 46 17.05 1.42 -2.25
C GLU A 46 15.65 0.82 -2.32
N TYR A 47 14.63 1.67 -2.33
CA TYR A 47 13.25 1.24 -2.49
C TYR A 47 12.98 0.66 -3.88
N ALA A 48 13.51 1.29 -4.94
CA ALA A 48 13.44 0.75 -6.30
C ALA A 48 14.11 -0.62 -6.39
N ASP A 49 15.31 -0.77 -5.82
CA ASP A 49 16.06 -2.04 -5.81
C ASP A 49 15.31 -3.14 -5.05
N LEU A 50 14.68 -2.80 -3.92
CA LEU A 50 13.80 -3.71 -3.19
C LEU A 50 12.66 -4.21 -4.08
N LEU A 51 11.95 -3.31 -4.76
CA LEU A 51 10.81 -3.65 -5.62
C LEU A 51 11.24 -4.44 -6.87
N GLU A 52 12.39 -4.12 -7.44
CA GLU A 52 12.95 -4.84 -8.59
C GLU A 52 13.41 -6.26 -8.24
N ALA A 53 13.80 -6.53 -6.99
CA ALA A 53 14.14 -7.89 -6.56
C ALA A 53 12.91 -8.80 -6.41
N VAL A 54 11.71 -8.23 -6.31
CA VAL A 54 10.45 -8.96 -6.11
C VAL A 54 9.86 -9.35 -7.45
N ASN A 55 9.31 -10.56 -7.55
CA ASN A 55 8.69 -10.99 -8.80
C ASN A 55 7.32 -10.32 -8.99
N ARG A 56 6.85 -10.29 -10.24
CA ARG A 56 5.61 -9.61 -10.63
C ARG A 56 4.37 -10.16 -9.92
N GLU A 57 4.30 -11.47 -9.68
CA GLU A 57 3.14 -12.08 -9.01
C GLU A 57 3.06 -11.62 -7.55
N GLU A 58 4.18 -11.61 -6.85
CA GLU A 58 4.27 -11.12 -5.47
C GLU A 58 3.90 -9.64 -5.38
N LEU A 59 4.42 -8.79 -6.29
CA LEU A 59 4.04 -7.38 -6.36
C LEU A 59 2.52 -7.22 -6.59
N SER A 60 1.91 -8.02 -7.46
CA SER A 60 0.47 -7.96 -7.70
C SER A 60 -0.37 -8.38 -6.49
N ILE A 61 0.10 -9.36 -5.70
CA ILE A 61 -0.57 -9.75 -4.45
C ILE A 61 -0.49 -8.62 -3.44
N ILE A 62 0.69 -8.02 -3.26
CA ILE A 62 0.89 -6.89 -2.34
C ILE A 62 0.03 -5.70 -2.76
N ARG A 63 -0.07 -5.40 -4.06
CA ARG A 63 -0.94 -4.36 -4.56
C ARG A 63 -2.41 -4.66 -4.27
N ALA A 64 -2.87 -5.89 -4.47
CA ALA A 64 -4.24 -6.25 -4.13
C ALA A 64 -4.55 -5.98 -2.65
N VAL A 65 -3.60 -6.25 -1.74
CA VAL A 65 -3.73 -5.88 -0.32
C VAL A 65 -3.87 -4.37 -0.15
N ALA A 66 -3.05 -3.57 -0.82
CA ALA A 66 -3.16 -2.11 -0.76
C ALA A 66 -4.50 -1.60 -1.34
N ASP A 67 -4.96 -2.14 -2.47
CA ASP A 67 -6.23 -1.76 -3.09
C ASP A 67 -7.42 -2.10 -2.17
N ILE A 68 -7.37 -3.21 -1.43
CA ILE A 68 -8.34 -3.57 -0.38
C ILE A 68 -8.36 -2.51 0.73
N GLY A 69 -7.19 -2.12 1.24
CA GLY A 69 -7.09 -1.08 2.28
C GLY A 69 -7.60 0.29 1.83
N MET A 70 -7.49 0.59 0.53
CA MET A 70 -8.02 1.83 -0.08
C MET A 70 -9.53 1.79 -0.35
N SER A 71 -10.15 0.61 -0.44
CA SER A 71 -11.47 0.48 -1.08
C SER A 71 -12.55 -0.16 -0.20
N GLU A 72 -12.17 -1.06 0.70
CA GLU A 72 -13.13 -1.80 1.54
C GLU A 72 -13.60 -0.98 2.75
N ARG A 73 -12.98 0.17 3.03
CA ARG A 73 -13.53 1.18 3.92
C ARG A 73 -14.20 2.28 3.13
N GLY A 74 -15.14 2.96 3.77
CA GLY A 74 -15.78 4.11 3.17
C GLY A 74 -14.81 5.28 3.12
N HIS A 75 -14.41 5.71 1.93
CA HIS A 75 -13.66 6.95 1.76
C HIS A 75 -14.63 8.08 1.38
N ARG A 76 -14.59 9.18 2.12
CA ARG A 76 -15.26 10.42 1.75
C ARG A 76 -14.20 11.49 1.49
N LEU A 77 -14.12 11.93 0.23
CA LEU A 77 -13.41 13.14 -0.14
C LEU A 77 -14.37 14.33 0.06
N THR A 78 -14.04 15.20 1.01
CA THR A 78 -14.72 16.49 1.20
C THR A 78 -13.81 17.60 0.68
N GLY A 79 -14.29 18.38 -0.29
CA GLY A 79 -13.61 19.60 -0.72
C GLY A 79 -14.17 20.79 0.05
N GLU A 80 -13.35 21.46 0.86
CA GLU A 80 -13.70 22.76 1.43
C GLU A 80 -13.00 23.87 0.62
N GLY A 81 -13.73 24.51 -0.30
CA GLY A 81 -13.31 25.76 -0.95
C GLY A 81 -12.82 25.65 -2.40
N GLN A 82 -12.52 26.82 -3.00
CA GLN A 82 -11.92 26.92 -4.33
C GLN A 82 -10.42 26.63 -4.23
N GLY A 83 -10.04 25.37 -4.42
CA GLY A 83 -8.65 24.91 -4.47
C GLY A 83 -8.55 23.38 -4.56
N PRO A 84 -7.36 22.80 -4.85
CA PRO A 84 -7.17 21.36 -4.97
C PRO A 84 -7.07 20.64 -3.61
N THR A 85 -7.59 21.23 -2.54
CA THR A 85 -7.43 20.73 -1.17
C THR A 85 -8.62 19.84 -0.81
N TYR A 86 -8.47 18.53 -1.03
CA TYR A 86 -9.43 17.52 -0.57
C TYR A 86 -9.07 17.10 0.86
N ARG A 87 -10.05 17.09 1.76
CA ARG A 87 -9.98 16.36 3.03
C ARG A 87 -10.53 14.97 2.81
N GLU A 88 -9.69 13.96 2.99
CA GLU A 88 -10.11 12.57 3.02
C GLU A 88 -10.53 12.18 4.44
N SER A 89 -11.66 11.50 4.57
CA SER A 89 -12.13 10.90 5.82
C SER A 89 -12.53 9.47 5.57
N THR A 90 -11.95 8.56 6.35
CA THR A 90 -12.28 7.13 6.34
C THR A 90 -13.39 6.86 7.35
N PHE A 91 -14.40 6.09 6.97
CA PHE A 91 -15.45 5.61 7.86
C PHE A 91 -15.63 4.10 7.73
N GLU A 92 -15.98 3.46 8.84
CA GLU A 92 -16.17 2.02 8.88
C GLU A 92 -17.44 1.63 8.10
N ILE A 93 -17.26 0.77 7.10
CA ILE A 93 -18.34 0.08 6.39
C ILE A 93 -18.21 -1.40 6.75
N GLU A 94 -19.35 -2.08 6.84
CA GLU A 94 -19.39 -3.53 6.99
C GLU A 94 -18.74 -4.20 5.77
N ILE A 95 -17.63 -4.90 6.00
CA ILE A 95 -16.95 -5.73 5.00
C ILE A 95 -17.61 -7.11 5.03
N ARG A 96 -18.28 -7.48 3.94
CA ARG A 96 -19.09 -8.71 3.86
C ARG A 96 -18.36 -9.89 3.22
N SER A 97 -17.32 -9.59 2.45
CA SER A 97 -16.51 -10.58 1.73
C SER A 97 -15.47 -11.20 2.67
N THR A 98 -15.15 -12.48 2.48
CA THR A 98 -14.04 -13.11 3.21
C THR A 98 -12.68 -12.60 2.73
N PRO A 99 -11.59 -12.73 3.52
CA PRO A 99 -10.24 -12.37 3.08
C PRO A 99 -9.83 -13.02 1.75
N GLU A 100 -10.22 -14.28 1.51
CA GLU A 100 -9.96 -14.98 0.25
C GLU A 100 -10.73 -14.37 -0.92
N GLU A 101 -12.02 -14.05 -0.72
CA GLU A 101 -12.87 -13.42 -1.72
C GLU A 101 -12.34 -12.03 -2.09
N LEU A 102 -11.94 -11.24 -1.09
CA LEU A 102 -11.32 -9.92 -1.31
C LEU A 102 -10.05 -10.05 -2.15
N LEU A 103 -9.11 -10.89 -1.74
CA LEU A 103 -7.86 -11.05 -2.50
C LEU A 103 -8.13 -11.51 -3.93
N ALA A 104 -9.05 -12.44 -4.15
CA ALA A 104 -9.41 -12.86 -5.50
C ALA A 104 -10.03 -11.73 -6.33
N ASN A 105 -10.94 -10.97 -5.72
CA ASN A 105 -11.66 -9.89 -6.38
C ASN A 105 -10.75 -8.74 -6.81
N TYR A 106 -9.77 -8.36 -5.97
CA TYR A 106 -8.85 -7.29 -6.31
C TYR A 106 -7.70 -7.78 -7.22
N HIS A 107 -7.20 -9.00 -6.99
CA HIS A 107 -6.10 -9.55 -7.80
C HIS A 107 -6.47 -9.78 -9.26
N GLN A 108 -7.72 -10.16 -9.56
CA GLN A 108 -8.16 -10.46 -10.93
C GLN A 108 -7.98 -9.27 -11.89
N TYR A 109 -8.09 -8.03 -11.39
CA TYR A 109 -7.92 -6.82 -12.19
C TYR A 109 -6.46 -6.51 -12.50
N LEU A 110 -5.52 -7.13 -11.78
CA LEU A 110 -4.10 -6.89 -11.92
C LEU A 110 -3.45 -7.81 -12.94
N VAL A 111 -4.13 -8.85 -13.45
CA VAL A 111 -3.54 -9.90 -14.32
C VAL A 111 -2.89 -9.35 -15.60
N TYR A 112 -3.33 -8.19 -16.08
CA TYR A 112 -2.78 -7.55 -17.29
C TYR A 112 -1.63 -6.58 -17.04
N HIS A 113 -1.28 -6.31 -15.79
CA HIS A 113 -0.21 -5.38 -15.46
C HIS A 113 1.18 -6.00 -15.66
N THR A 114 2.09 -5.22 -16.22
CA THR A 114 3.52 -5.55 -16.28
C THR A 114 4.20 -5.32 -14.93
N LYS A 115 5.40 -5.89 -14.74
CA LYS A 115 6.19 -5.66 -13.52
C LYS A 115 6.46 -4.18 -13.29
N GLU A 116 6.79 -3.44 -14.34
CA GLU A 116 7.07 -2.00 -14.30
C GLU A 116 5.82 -1.19 -13.94
N GLN A 117 4.62 -1.64 -14.37
CA GLN A 117 3.37 -1.05 -13.92
C GLN A 117 3.13 -1.26 -12.43
N GLU A 118 3.46 -2.44 -11.90
CA GLU A 118 3.37 -2.70 -10.46
C GLU A 118 4.38 -1.87 -9.67
N ILE A 119 5.64 -1.80 -10.09
CA ILE A 119 6.66 -0.98 -9.42
C ILE A 119 6.23 0.49 -9.38
N ARG A 120 5.69 1.04 -10.48
CA ARG A 120 5.20 2.42 -10.51
C ARG A 120 4.07 2.69 -9.52
N TYR A 121 3.19 1.71 -9.27
CA TYR A 121 2.13 1.85 -8.27
C TYR A 121 2.71 2.12 -6.88
N PHE A 122 3.78 1.42 -6.51
CA PHE A 122 4.40 1.53 -5.19
C PHE A 122 5.11 2.88 -4.93
N PHE A 123 5.35 3.69 -5.97
CA PHE A 123 5.82 5.08 -5.82
C PHE A 123 4.69 6.11 -5.71
N ALA A 124 3.43 5.70 -5.72
CA ALA A 124 2.30 6.60 -5.47
C ALA A 124 2.22 7.00 -3.99
N ARG A 125 1.66 8.20 -3.73
CA ARG A 125 1.38 8.66 -2.36
C ARG A 125 0.41 7.72 -1.66
N CYS A 126 0.53 7.62 -0.33
CA CYS A 126 -0.36 6.87 0.55
C CYS A 126 -0.32 5.33 0.40
N VAL A 127 0.59 4.77 -0.40
CA VAL A 127 0.75 3.32 -0.55
C VAL A 127 0.98 2.63 0.80
N GLY A 128 1.83 3.21 1.67
CA GLY A 128 2.08 2.66 3.01
C GLY A 128 0.83 2.62 3.89
N LEU A 129 0.00 3.67 3.83
CA LEU A 129 -1.26 3.73 4.58
C LEU A 129 -2.26 2.69 4.07
N ASN A 130 -2.46 2.63 2.76
CA ASN A 130 -3.35 1.66 2.12
C ASN A 130 -2.90 0.22 2.41
N LEU A 131 -1.60 -0.06 2.34
CA LEU A 131 -1.07 -1.39 2.60
C LEU A 131 -1.21 -1.79 4.08
N SER A 132 -0.96 -0.86 5.01
CA SER A 132 -1.18 -1.10 6.45
C SER A 132 -2.64 -1.43 6.75
N GLU A 133 -3.57 -0.70 6.14
CA GLU A 133 -5.00 -0.94 6.32
C GLU A 133 -5.43 -2.28 5.71
N GLY A 134 -4.93 -2.62 4.52
CA GLY A 134 -5.22 -3.90 3.87
C GLY A 134 -4.72 -5.10 4.68
N ILE A 135 -3.55 -4.99 5.32
CA ILE A 135 -3.02 -5.99 6.25
C ILE A 135 -3.99 -6.23 7.42
N HIS A 136 -4.57 -5.14 7.95
CA HIS A 136 -5.51 -5.19 9.06
C HIS A 136 -6.84 -5.84 8.64
N ILE A 137 -7.41 -5.40 7.52
CA ILE A 137 -8.67 -5.94 6.96
C ILE A 137 -8.58 -7.44 6.68
N LEU A 138 -7.42 -7.90 6.18
CA LEU A 138 -7.19 -9.30 5.87
C LEU A 138 -6.65 -10.13 7.06
N GLU A 139 -6.52 -9.52 8.23
CA GLU A 139 -6.01 -10.14 9.46
C GLU A 139 -4.66 -10.87 9.27
N LEU A 140 -3.78 -10.35 8.42
CA LEU A 140 -2.55 -11.08 8.02
C LEU A 140 -1.55 -11.27 9.17
N GLU A 141 -1.66 -10.45 10.23
CA GLU A 141 -0.80 -10.53 11.43
C GLU A 141 -1.25 -11.58 12.43
N HIS A 142 -2.48 -12.10 12.29
CA HIS A 142 -3.03 -13.09 13.19
C HIS A 142 -2.82 -14.49 12.60
N PRO A 143 -1.98 -15.34 13.22
CA PRO A 143 -2.00 -16.76 12.89
C PRO A 143 -3.40 -17.28 13.26
N GLU A 144 -3.97 -18.11 12.39
CA GLU A 144 -5.27 -18.74 12.61
C GLU A 144 -5.36 -19.23 14.06
N MET A 145 -6.33 -18.70 14.82
CA MET A 145 -6.75 -19.39 16.04
C MET A 145 -7.34 -20.72 15.59
N THR A 146 -6.51 -21.75 15.57
CA THR A 146 -6.98 -23.13 15.63
C THR A 146 -7.76 -23.26 16.92
N LEU A 147 -9.09 -23.10 16.82
CA LEU A 147 -9.99 -23.44 17.90
C LEU A 147 -9.81 -24.94 18.21
N PRO A 148 -9.70 -25.32 19.51
CA PRO A 148 -9.51 -26.70 19.94
C PRO A 148 -10.72 -27.60 19.66
#